data_AF-A0A345QI20-F1
#
_entry.id   AF-A0A345QI20-F1
#
_cell.length_a   1.000
_cell.length_b   1.000
_cell.length_c   1.000
_cell.angle_alpha   90.00
_cell.angle_beta   90.00
_cell.angle_gamma   90.00
#
_symmetry.space_group_name_H-M   'P 1'
#
loop_
_entity.id
_entity.type
_entity.pdbx_description
1 polymer ?
#
loop_
_entity_poly.entity_id
_entity_poly.type
_entity_poly.pdbx_seq_one_letter_code
_entity_poly.pdbx_strand_id
1 'polypeptide(L)'
;MTYNPYQIDGADRPERWLVTCDHATNTFPDAVGGGDLGLPARDMGRHIAWDIGAADVTRTLAQRLDSPALLSNFSRLVIDPNRRNLAY
;
A
#
# COMPACT_ATOMS: atom_id res chain seq x y z
N MET A 1 -6.95 -13.99 12.68
CA MET A 1 -6.25 -14.05 11.37
C MET A 1 -5.04 -13.15 11.47
N THR A 2 -3.90 -13.55 10.90
CA THR A 2 -2.69 -12.71 10.88
C THR A 2 -2.87 -11.64 9.81
N TYR A 3 -2.72 -10.37 10.19
CA TYR A 3 -2.73 -9.25 9.25
C TYR A 3 -1.45 -9.28 8.39
N ASN A 4 -1.60 -9.17 7.06
CA ASN A 4 -0.48 -9.11 6.13
C ASN A 4 -0.24 -7.66 5.69
N PRO A 5 0.99 -7.13 5.79
CA PRO A 5 1.28 -5.73 5.48
C PRO A 5 1.42 -5.44 3.98
N TYR A 6 1.32 -6.45 3.12
CA TYR A 6 1.36 -6.31 1.66
C TYR A 6 0.49 -7.36 0.98
N GLN A 7 0.25 -7.15 -0.32
CA GLN A 7 -0.39 -8.08 -1.24
C GLN A 7 0.47 -8.25 -2.47
N ILE A 8 0.52 -9.47 -3.01
CA ILE A 8 1.16 -9.77 -4.30
C ILE A 8 0.10 -10.34 -5.23
N ASP A 9 -0.17 -9.65 -6.33
CA ASP A 9 -1.10 -10.11 -7.36
C ASP A 9 -0.30 -10.71 -8.53
N GLY A 10 -0.64 -11.93 -8.95
CA GLY A 10 0.04 -12.62 -10.06
C GLY A 10 1.52 -12.90 -9.79
N ALA A 11 1.84 -13.40 -8.58
CA ALA A 11 3.21 -13.70 -8.15
C ALA A 11 3.95 -14.71 -9.06
N ASP A 12 3.19 -15.52 -9.78
CA ASP A 12 3.63 -16.56 -10.71
C ASP A 12 3.72 -16.08 -12.17
N ARG A 13 3.36 -14.82 -12.46
CA ARG A 13 3.41 -14.27 -13.81
C ARG A 13 4.85 -14.24 -14.36
N PRO A 14 5.04 -14.56 -15.64
CA PRO A 14 6.36 -14.94 -16.16
C PRO A 14 7.26 -13.75 -16.53
N GLU A 15 6.69 -12.54 -16.70
CA GLU A 15 7.44 -11.41 -17.22
C GLU A 15 8.35 -10.75 -16.17
N ARG A 16 9.33 -10.00 -16.66
CA ARG A 16 10.47 -9.50 -15.86
C ARG A 16 10.18 -8.24 -15.06
N TRP A 17 9.02 -7.63 -15.23
CA TRP A 17 8.69 -6.39 -14.54
C TRP A 17 8.04 -6.68 -13.19
N LEU A 18 8.24 -5.80 -12.24
CA LEU A 18 7.47 -5.76 -11.00
C LEU A 18 6.86 -4.36 -10.89
N VAL A 19 5.53 -4.29 -10.84
CA VAL A 19 4.84 -3.02 -10.63
C VAL A 19 4.54 -2.87 -9.14
N THR A 20 5.06 -1.82 -8.51
CA THR A 20 4.85 -1.59 -7.08
C THR A 20 3.85 -0.46 -6.82
N CYS A 21 3.20 -0.49 -5.65
CA CYS A 21 2.39 0.60 -5.14
C CYS A 21 2.55 0.71 -3.62
N ASP A 22 3.42 1.63 -3.18
CA ASP A 22 3.74 1.81 -1.76
C ASP A 22 2.57 2.40 -0.96
N HIS A 23 1.67 3.11 -1.64
CA HIS A 23 0.60 3.93 -1.05
C HIS A 23 -0.77 3.48 -1.54
N ALA A 24 -0.99 2.17 -1.56
CA ALA A 24 -2.10 1.53 -2.26
C ALA A 24 -3.45 1.56 -1.53
N THR A 25 -3.48 1.64 -0.20
CA THR A 25 -4.71 1.48 0.58
C THR A 25 -4.80 2.43 1.77
N ASN A 26 -6.02 2.65 2.23
CA ASN A 26 -6.33 3.43 3.42
C ASN A 26 -6.49 2.58 4.70
N THR A 27 -5.75 1.48 4.81
CA THR A 27 -5.91 0.55 5.94
C THR A 27 -5.08 1.02 7.13
N PHE A 28 -5.70 1.06 8.31
CA PHE A 28 -5.02 1.31 9.59
C PHE A 28 -5.20 0.08 10.47
N PRO A 29 -4.15 -0.75 10.67
CA PRO A 29 -4.29 -1.95 11.48
C PRO A 29 -4.54 -1.58 12.94
N ASP A 30 -5.53 -2.22 13.60
CA ASP A 30 -5.87 -1.98 15.02
C ASP A 30 -4.65 -2.09 15.96
N ALA A 31 -3.70 -2.96 15.60
CA ALA A 31 -2.46 -3.17 16.35
C ALA A 31 -1.51 -1.95 16.32
N VAL A 32 -1.76 -0.94 15.48
CA VAL A 32 -0.93 0.27 15.36
C VAL A 32 -1.78 1.49 15.68
N GLY A 33 -1.43 2.18 16.76
CA GLY A 33 -2.10 3.42 17.18
C GLY A 33 -3.62 3.28 17.31
N GLY A 34 -4.13 2.12 17.71
CA GLY A 34 -5.57 1.87 17.93
C GLY A 34 -6.43 1.84 16.67
N GLY A 35 -5.82 1.80 15.47
CA GLY A 35 -6.54 1.82 14.19
C GLY A 35 -6.90 3.22 13.68
N ASP A 36 -6.55 4.29 14.40
CA ASP A 36 -6.79 5.67 13.96
C ASP A 36 -5.59 6.61 14.13
N LEU A 37 -4.53 6.17 14.82
CA LEU A 37 -3.35 6.98 15.15
C LEU A 37 -3.70 8.25 15.96
N GLY A 38 -4.88 8.33 16.56
CA GLY A 38 -5.44 9.53 17.18
C GLY A 38 -5.85 10.62 16.18
N LEU A 39 -5.98 10.30 14.89
CA LEU A 39 -6.33 11.26 13.85
C LEU A 39 -7.86 11.44 13.73
N PRO A 40 -8.33 12.64 13.36
CA PRO A 40 -9.72 12.84 12.98
C PRO A 40 -10.09 11.99 11.76
N ALA A 41 -11.28 11.38 11.74
CA ALA A 41 -11.77 10.57 10.62
C ALA A 41 -11.71 11.28 9.26
N ARG A 42 -11.91 12.62 9.24
CA ARG A 42 -11.78 13.43 8.01
C ARG A 42 -10.38 13.40 7.41
N ASP A 43 -9.34 13.29 8.23
CA ASP A 43 -7.96 13.32 7.78
C ASP A 43 -7.52 11.91 7.34
N MET A 44 -8.04 10.88 8.00
CA MET A 44 -7.91 9.49 7.55
C MET A 44 -8.58 9.24 6.19
N GLY A 45 -9.64 9.98 5.84
CA GLY A 45 -10.35 9.83 4.55
C GLY A 45 -9.78 10.62 3.37
N ARG A 46 -8.62 11.26 3.52
CA ARG A 46 -8.02 12.15 2.50
C ARG A 46 -6.82 11.50 1.83
N HIS A 47 -6.43 12.04 0.67
CA HIS A 47 -5.25 11.63 -0.11
C HIS A 47 -3.91 11.68 0.64
N ILE A 48 -3.87 12.25 1.84
CA ILE A 48 -2.69 12.18 2.71
C ILE A 48 -2.45 10.77 3.24
N ALA A 49 -3.50 9.93 3.31
CA ALA A 49 -3.42 8.57 3.85
C ALA A 49 -3.07 7.51 2.79
N TRP A 50 -3.41 7.73 1.51
CA TRP A 50 -3.05 6.87 0.39
C TRP A 50 -3.20 7.62 -0.95
N ASP A 51 -2.68 7.04 -2.02
CA ASP A 51 -2.87 7.56 -3.37
C ASP A 51 -4.14 6.99 -4.00
N ILE A 52 -5.17 7.82 -4.09
CA ILE A 52 -6.49 7.43 -4.61
C ILE A 52 -6.35 6.95 -6.07
N GLY A 53 -6.76 5.70 -6.32
CA GLY A 53 -6.73 5.06 -7.63
C GLY A 53 -5.38 4.42 -8.03
N ALA A 54 -4.30 4.65 -7.27
CA ALA A 54 -2.99 4.11 -7.63
C ALA A 54 -2.95 2.58 -7.64
N ALA A 55 -3.64 1.92 -6.69
CA ALA A 55 -3.71 0.47 -6.63
C ALA A 55 -4.33 -0.14 -7.90
N ASP A 56 -5.41 0.45 -8.41
CA ASP A 56 -6.09 -0.04 -9.61
C ASP A 56 -5.24 0.17 -10.86
N VAL A 57 -4.55 1.30 -10.96
CA VAL A 57 -3.57 1.56 -12.03
C VAL A 57 -2.45 0.52 -11.98
N THR A 58 -1.88 0.26 -10.80
CA THR A 58 -0.81 -0.73 -10.61
C THR A 58 -1.26 -2.13 -11.02
N ARG A 59 -2.43 -2.58 -10.56
CA ARG A 59 -2.99 -3.89 -10.95
C ARG A 59 -3.23 -4.00 -12.44
N THR A 60 -3.84 -2.98 -13.04
CA THR A 60 -4.14 -2.95 -14.47
C THR A 60 -2.87 -2.95 -15.31
N LEU A 61 -1.85 -2.19 -14.90
CA LEU A 61 -0.56 -2.14 -15.59
C LEU A 61 0.16 -3.50 -15.48
N ALA A 62 0.21 -4.08 -14.29
CA ALA A 62 0.82 -5.40 -14.06
C ALA A 62 0.13 -6.49 -14.89
N GLN A 63 -1.22 -6.46 -14.99
CA GLN A 63 -1.97 -7.35 -15.87
C GLN A 63 -1.61 -7.15 -17.35
N ARG A 64 -1.51 -5.91 -17.82
CA ARG A 64 -1.15 -5.60 -19.21
C ARG A 64 0.28 -5.99 -19.57
N LEU A 65 1.18 -5.99 -18.59
CA LEU A 65 2.57 -6.40 -18.73
C LEU A 65 2.78 -7.90 -18.47
N ASP A 66 1.72 -8.68 -18.21
CA ASP A 66 1.79 -10.06 -17.70
C ASP A 66 2.86 -10.24 -16.61
N SER A 67 2.88 -9.30 -15.67
CA SER A 67 3.90 -9.13 -14.64
C SER A 67 3.28 -9.08 -13.24
N PRO A 68 4.02 -9.43 -12.17
CA PRO A 68 3.52 -9.31 -10.79
C PRO A 68 3.25 -7.86 -10.36
N ALA A 69 2.31 -7.68 -9.43
CA ALA A 69 2.11 -6.43 -8.70
C ALA A 69 2.36 -6.62 -7.20
N LEU A 70 3.09 -5.69 -6.57
CA LEU A 70 3.30 -5.65 -5.12
C LEU A 70 2.69 -4.36 -4.54
N LEU A 71 1.75 -4.50 -3.61
CA LEU A 71 1.02 -3.38 -3.03
C LEU A 71 1.13 -3.40 -1.50
N SER A 72 1.42 -2.26 -0.88
CA SER A 72 1.30 -2.11 0.56
C SER A 72 -0.15 -2.28 1.01
N ASN A 73 -0.37 -2.89 2.17
CA ASN A 73 -1.70 -3.10 2.72
C ASN A 73 -2.01 -2.18 3.92
N PHE A 74 -1.24 -1.11 4.11
CA PHE A 74 -1.45 -0.08 5.14
C PHE A 74 -1.35 1.32 4.55
N SER A 75 -1.99 2.28 5.24
CA SER A 75 -1.90 3.71 4.97
C SER A 75 -0.48 4.22 5.18
N ARG A 76 -0.03 5.16 4.33
CA ARG A 76 1.30 5.78 4.46
C ARG A 76 1.48 6.56 5.76
N LEU A 77 0.39 6.87 6.47
CA LEU A 77 0.43 7.52 7.78
C LEU A 77 0.81 6.56 8.90
N VAL A 78 0.66 5.25 8.71
CA VAL A 78 1.20 4.24 9.64
C VAL A 78 2.73 4.29 9.57
N ILE A 79 3.25 4.12 8.36
CA ILE A 79 4.65 4.34 8.00
C ILE A 79 4.68 4.51 6.48
N ASP A 80 5.53 5.39 5.96
CA ASP A 80 5.68 5.60 4.52
C ASP A 80 6.79 4.65 3.98
N PRO A 81 6.45 3.62 3.17
CA PRO A 81 7.46 2.69 2.64
C PRO A 81 8.44 3.34 1.68
N ASN A 82 8.08 4.49 1.09
CA ASN A 82 8.90 5.25 0.15
C ASN A 82 9.64 6.41 0.84
N ARG A 83 9.99 6.21 2.12
CA ARG A 83 10.80 7.14 2.91
C ARG A 83 11.88 6.36 3.66
N ARG A 84 13.12 6.82 3.50
CA ARG A 84 14.25 6.31 4.28
C ARG A 84 14.13 6.74 5.74
N ASN A 85 14.65 5.92 6.65
CA ASN A 85 14.95 6.37 7.99
C ASN A 85 16.16 7.32 7.94
N LEU A 86 16.05 8.51 8.53
CA LEU A 86 17.15 9.49 8.61
C LEU A 86 18.07 9.25 9.81
N ALA A 87 17.75 8.27 10.66
CA ALA A 87 18.52 7.95 11.84
C ALA A 87 19.70 7.00 11.55
N TYR A 88 20.50 7.27 10.51
CA TYR A 88 21.90 6.83 10.32
C TYR A 88 22.54 7.72 9.24
#